data_AF-A0A0P8X4H0-F1
#
_entry.id   AF-A0A0P8X4H0-F1
#
_cell.length_a   1.000
_cell.length_b   1.000
_cell.length_c   1.000
_cell.angle_alpha   90.00
_cell.angle_beta   90.00
_cell.angle_gamma   90.00
#
_symmetry.space_group_name_H-M   'P 1'
#
loop_
_entity.id
_entity.type
_entity.pdbx_description
1 polymer ?
#
loop_
_entity_poly.entity_id
_entity_poly.type
_entity_poly.pdbx_seq_one_letter_code
_entity_poly.pdbx_strand_id
1 'polypeptide(L)'
;MKRNDLRSIDLNLLVVFEALIQERNVTRAAERLCLGQPAVSGALGRLRTLFNDPLFKRIGHKMEPTTRALQVAQTLGPALDSICAVVSLTASNKKTC
;
A
#
# COMPACT_ATOMS: atom_id res chain seq x y z
N MET A 1 12.41 -12.92 1.43
CA MET A 1 12.78 -11.99 0.34
C MET A 1 14.10 -11.34 0.67
N LYS A 2 15.01 -11.26 -0.32
CA LYS A 2 16.24 -10.48 -0.27
C LYS A 2 15.95 -9.04 -0.73
N ARG A 3 16.82 -8.08 -0.37
CA ARG A 3 16.66 -6.66 -0.76
C ARG A 3 16.57 -6.47 -2.28
N ASN A 4 17.24 -7.31 -3.07
CA ASN A 4 17.20 -7.22 -4.53
C ASN A 4 15.83 -7.64 -5.12
N ASP A 5 15.08 -8.49 -4.43
CA ASP A 5 13.75 -8.94 -4.85
C ASP A 5 12.75 -7.77 -4.86
N LEU A 6 13.02 -6.70 -4.10
CA LEU A 6 12.19 -5.49 -4.09
C LEU A 6 12.13 -4.80 -5.46
N ARG A 7 13.13 -4.99 -6.34
CA ARG A 7 13.10 -4.46 -7.70
C ARG A 7 11.99 -5.06 -8.56
N SER A 8 11.57 -6.29 -8.25
CA SER A 8 10.49 -6.98 -8.96
C SER A 8 9.10 -6.57 -8.45
N ILE A 9 9.03 -5.76 -7.39
CA ILE A 9 7.78 -5.34 -6.78
C ILE A 9 7.53 -3.87 -7.07
N ASP A 10 6.34 -3.60 -7.58
CA ASP A 10 5.80 -2.25 -7.69
C ASP A 10 5.53 -1.70 -6.28
N LEU A 11 6.40 -0.83 -5.78
CA LEU A 11 6.29 -0.24 -4.44
C LEU A 11 5.00 0.58 -4.26
N ASN A 12 4.40 1.07 -5.35
CA ASN A 12 3.11 1.74 -5.28
C ASN A 12 2.00 0.80 -4.78
N LEU A 13 2.15 -0.52 -4.94
CA LEU A 13 1.23 -1.50 -4.36
C LEU A 13 1.14 -1.37 -2.83
N LEU A 14 2.24 -1.04 -2.18
CA LEU A 14 2.28 -0.91 -0.72
C LEU A 14 1.51 0.35 -0.26
N VAL A 15 1.62 1.45 -1.00
CA VAL A 15 0.85 2.67 -0.75
C VAL A 15 -0.65 2.42 -0.96
N VAL A 16 -1.00 1.71 -2.04
CA VAL A 16 -2.40 1.30 -2.29
C VAL A 16 -2.94 0.41 -1.18
N PHE A 17 -2.12 -0.53 -0.69
CA PHE A 17 -2.50 -1.40 0.42
C PHE A 17 -2.78 -0.61 1.70
N GLU A 18 -1.92 0.34 2.06
CA GLU A 18 -2.13 1.21 3.22
C GLU A 18 -3.45 1.99 3.12
N ALA A 19 -3.73 2.59 1.95
CA ALA A 19 -5.00 3.28 1.73
C ALA A 19 -6.21 2.35 1.88
N LEU A 20 -6.13 1.12 1.37
CA LEU A 20 -7.22 0.13 1.51
C LEU A 20 -7.43 -0.31 2.97
N ILE A 21 -6.37 -0.41 3.77
CA ILE A 21 -6.47 -0.71 5.21
C ILE A 21 -7.22 0.41 5.94
N GLN A 22 -6.91 1.67 5.62
CA GLN A 22 -7.49 2.84 6.27
C GLN A 22 -8.95 3.07 5.84
N GLU A 23 -9.21 3.04 4.54
CA GLU A 23 -10.51 3.39 3.98
C GLU A 23 -11.53 2.24 4.03
N ARG A 24 -11.05 0.99 4.02
CA ARG A 24 -11.90 -0.22 3.94
C ARG A 24 -12.96 -0.11 2.83
N ASN A 25 -12.58 0.52 1.72
CA ASN A 25 -13.43 0.76 0.56
C ASN A 25 -12.54 1.10 -0.64
N VAL A 26 -12.72 0.38 -1.74
CA VAL A 26 -11.90 0.54 -2.95
C VAL A 26 -12.10 1.91 -3.60
N THR A 27 -13.34 2.41 -3.64
CA THR A 27 -13.66 3.71 -4.25
C THR A 27 -13.04 4.85 -3.44
N ARG A 28 -13.21 4.84 -2.11
CA ARG A 28 -12.60 5.87 -1.24
C ARG A 28 -11.07 5.83 -1.27
N ALA A 29 -10.47 4.64 -1.33
CA ALA A 29 -9.02 4.51 -1.49
C ALA A 29 -8.55 5.08 -2.85
N ALA A 30 -9.33 4.88 -3.91
CA ALA A 30 -9.03 5.46 -5.22
C ALA A 30 -9.10 7.00 -5.20
N GLU A 31 -10.16 7.55 -4.59
CA GLU A 31 -10.31 9.00 -4.39
C GLU A 31 -9.16 9.58 -3.58
N ARG A 32 -8.81 8.96 -2.45
CA ARG A 32 -7.70 9.40 -1.58
C ARG A 32 -6.35 9.44 -2.31
N LEU A 33 -6.11 8.47 -3.19
CA LEU A 33 -4.86 8.36 -3.95
C LEU A 33 -4.89 9.14 -5.26
N CYS A 34 -5.99 9.84 -5.58
CA CYS A 34 -6.21 10.48 -6.88
C CYS A 34 -6.03 9.50 -8.05
N LEU A 35 -6.48 8.25 -7.88
CA LEU A 35 -6.43 7.17 -8.87
C LEU A 35 -7.83 6.78 -9.33
N GLY A 36 -7.91 6.11 -10.48
CA GLY A 36 -9.15 5.44 -10.88
C GLY A 36 -9.41 4.16 -10.09
N GLN A 37 -10.67 3.85 -9.79
CA GLN A 37 -11.08 2.58 -9.18
C GLN A 37 -10.51 1.32 -9.90
N PRO A 38 -10.41 1.28 -11.25
CA PRO A 38 -9.78 0.14 -11.93
C PRO A 38 -8.31 -0.06 -11.55
N ALA A 39 -7.56 1.02 -11.35
CA ALA A 39 -6.16 0.96 -10.94
C ALA A 39 -6.02 0.38 -9.53
N VAL A 40 -6.87 0.82 -8.59
CA VAL A 40 -6.89 0.29 -7.21
C VAL A 40 -7.34 -1.17 -7.17
N SER A 41 -8.37 -1.56 -7.94
CA SER A 41 -8.78 -2.97 -8.02
C SER A 41 -7.70 -3.86 -8.63
N GLY A 42 -7.03 -3.40 -9.69
CA GLY A 42 -5.90 -4.10 -10.29
C GLY A 42 -4.73 -4.25 -9.32
N ALA A 43 -4.40 -3.19 -8.59
CA ALA A 43 -3.40 -3.24 -7.52
C ALA A 43 -3.78 -4.23 -6.41
N LEU A 44 -5.04 -4.26 -5.98
CA LEU A 44 -5.53 -5.25 -5.01
C LEU A 44 -5.38 -6.70 -5.53
N GLY A 45 -5.65 -6.95 -6.81
CA GLY A 45 -5.41 -8.27 -7.42
C GLY A 45 -3.93 -8.68 -7.38
N ARG A 46 -3.02 -7.75 -7.70
CA ARG A 46 -1.57 -7.98 -7.60
C ARG A 46 -1.12 -8.21 -6.16
N LEU A 47 -1.63 -7.43 -5.21
CA LEU A 47 -1.38 -7.59 -3.77
C LEU A 47 -1.83 -8.96 -3.26
N ARG A 48 -3.00 -9.43 -3.67
CA ARG A 48 -3.50 -10.77 -3.31
C ARG A 48 -2.57 -11.88 -3.77
N THR A 49 -2.03 -11.75 -4.97
CA THR A 49 -1.05 -12.70 -5.53
C THR A 49 0.27 -12.62 -4.78
N LEU A 50 0.76 -11.41 -4.51
CA LEU A 50 2.02 -11.16 -3.81
C LEU A 50 2.04 -11.75 -2.39
N PHE A 51 0.95 -11.56 -1.64
CA PHE A 51 0.84 -12.05 -0.26
C PHE A 51 0.26 -13.46 -0.14
N ASN A 52 -0.19 -14.03 -1.26
CA ASN A 52 -0.95 -15.28 -1.31
C ASN A 52 -2.11 -15.30 -0.29
N ASP A 53 -2.85 -14.19 -0.21
CA ASP A 53 -3.93 -13.98 0.75
C ASP A 53 -5.01 -13.10 0.10
N PRO A 54 -6.31 -13.31 0.36
CA PRO A 54 -7.36 -12.44 -0.20
C PRO A 54 -7.29 -11.00 0.33
N LEU A 55 -6.56 -10.75 1.42
CA LEU A 55 -6.31 -9.50 2.15
C LEU A 55 -7.55 -8.82 2.71
N PHE A 56 -8.62 -8.77 1.94
CA PHE A 56 -9.89 -8.20 2.31
C PHE A 56 -11.01 -9.11 1.83
N LYS A 57 -11.94 -9.41 2.74
CA LYS A 57 -13.16 -10.16 2.49
C LYS A 57 -14.35 -9.20 2.52
N ARG A 58 -15.40 -9.54 1.78
CA ARG A 58 -16.64 -8.79 1.81
C ARG A 58 -17.59 -9.45 2.81
N ILE A 59 -17.93 -8.75 3.88
CA ILE A 59 -18.91 -9.18 4.88
C ILE A 59 -20.09 -8.21 4.77
N GLY A 60 -21.15 -8.67 4.10
CA GLY A 60 -22.27 -7.82 3.68
C GLY A 60 -21.80 -6.67 2.77
N HIS A 61 -21.95 -5.44 3.25
CA HIS A 61 -21.52 -4.23 2.55
C HIS A 61 -20.14 -3.72 2.97
N LYS A 62 -19.48 -4.37 3.93
CA LYS A 62 -18.18 -3.94 4.45
C LYS A 62 -17.05 -4.75 3.84
N MET A 63 -15.95 -4.07 3.55
CA MET A 63 -14.67 -4.70 3.19
C MET A 63 -13.86 -4.84 4.47
N GLU A 64 -13.69 -6.08 4.94
CA GLU A 64 -12.99 -6.38 6.17
C GLU A 64 -11.61 -6.98 5.90
N PRO A 65 -10.55 -6.46 6.53
CA PRO A 65 -9.21 -7.00 6.36
C PRO A 65 -9.11 -8.40 6.99
N THR A 66 -8.31 -9.27 6.38
CA THR A 66 -7.92 -10.54 6.97
C THR A 66 -6.93 -10.33 8.11
N THR A 67 -6.75 -11.35 8.95
CA THR A 67 -5.67 -11.38 9.95
C THR A 67 -4.31 -11.10 9.33
N ARG A 68 -4.05 -11.66 8.14
CA ARG A 68 -2.81 -11.45 7.39
C ARG A 68 -2.65 -9.99 6.97
N ALA A 69 -3.70 -9.36 6.45
CA ALA A 69 -3.65 -7.95 6.07
C ALA A 69 -3.38 -7.04 7.29
N LEU A 70 -3.99 -7.33 8.44
CA LEU A 70 -3.72 -6.58 9.68
C LEU A 70 -2.26 -6.74 10.14
N GLN A 71 -1.70 -7.95 10.07
CA GLN A 71 -0.29 -8.19 10.40
C GLN A 71 0.65 -7.42 9.47
N VAL A 72 0.37 -7.42 8.16
CA VAL A 72 1.16 -6.66 7.18
C VAL A 72 1.09 -5.17 7.50
N ALA A 73 -0.10 -4.64 7.79
CA ALA A 73 -0.30 -3.21 8.10
C ALA A 73 0.53 -2.75 9.30
N GLN A 74 0.64 -3.57 10.36
CA GLN A 74 1.46 -3.25 11.54
C GLN A 74 2.94 -3.02 11.20
N THR A 75 3.46 -3.77 10.24
CA THR A 75 4.87 -3.63 9.79
C THR A 75 5.05 -2.59 8.70
N LEU A 76 4.01 -2.34 7.90
CA LEU A 76 4.13 -1.51 6.70
C LEU A 76 4.20 -0.01 7.02
N GLY A 77 3.36 0.47 7.94
CA GLY A 77 3.34 1.91 8.31
C GLY A 77 4.73 2.44 8.69
N PRO A 78 5.40 1.84 9.70
CA PRO A 78 6.75 2.25 10.08
C PRO A 78 7.80 2.15 8.96
N ALA A 79 7.63 1.19 8.04
CA ALA A 79 8.51 1.04 6.89
C ALA A 79 8.31 2.16 5.85
N LEU A 80 7.06 2.55 5.57
CA LEU A 80 6.75 3.68 4.70
C LEU A 80 7.23 5.00 5.32
N ASP A 81 7.04 5.19 6.62
CA ASP A 81 7.57 6.35 7.36
C ASP A 81 9.08 6.47 7.23
N SER A 82 9.80 5.33 7.37
CA SER A 82 11.25 5.28 7.20
C SER A 82 11.68 5.66 5.78
N ILE A 83 10.95 5.20 4.76
CA ILE A 83 11.21 5.57 3.35
C ILE A 83 10.95 7.06 3.13
N CYS A 84 9.83 7.58 3.64
CA CYS A 84 9.48 9.00 3.57
C CYS A 84 10.57 9.87 4.22
N ALA A 85 11.08 9.48 5.39
CA ALA A 85 12.18 10.18 6.04
C ALA A 85 13.43 10.24 5.15
N VAL A 86 13.84 9.11 4.55
CA VAL A 86 15.00 9.06 3.64
C VAL A 86 14.81 9.95 2.42
N VAL A 87 13.63 9.92 1.78
CA VAL A 87 13.35 10.76 0.61
C VAL A 87 13.34 12.25 1.00
N SER A 88 12.82 12.58 2.17
CA SER A 88 12.76 13.96 2.67
C SER A 88 14.15 14.56 2.91
N LEU A 89 15.13 13.75 3.33
CA LEU A 89 16.53 14.18 3.43
C LEU A 89 17.10 14.65 2.09
N THR A 90 16.70 14.01 0.99
CA THR A 90 17.16 14.41 -0.36
C THR A 90 16.51 15.69 -0.86
N ALA A 91 15.27 16.00 -0.42
CA ALA A 91 14.54 17.20 -0.83
C ALA A 91 15.08 18.48 -0.15
N SER A 92 15.63 18.37 1.07
CA SER A 92 16.24 19.51 1.79
C SER A 92 17.59 19.97 1.20
N ASN A 93 18.18 19.22 0.27
CA ASN A 93 19.50 19.54 -0.29
C ASN A 93 19.46 20.53 -1.49
N LYS A 94 18.34 21.25 -1.70
CA LYS A 94 18.18 22.29 -2.73
C LYS A 94 18.33 23.73 -2.21
N LYS A 95 19.22 23.96 -1.23
CA LYS A 95 19.70 25.32 -0.88
C LYS A 95 21.22 25.37 -0.98
N THR A 96 21.76 25.28 -2.19
CA THR A 96 23.11 25.79 -2.48
C THR A 96 23.19 26.14 -3.97
N CYS A 97 22.90 27.40 -4.25
CA CYS A 97 23.44 28.29 -5.29
C CYS A 97 22.43 29.42 -5.51
#